data_AF-A0A7C9EID3-F1
#
_entry.id   AF-A0A7C9EID3-F1
#
_cell.length_a   1.000
_cell.length_b   1.000
_cell.length_c   1.000
_cell.angle_alpha   90.00
_cell.angle_beta   90.00
_cell.angle_gamma   90.00
#
_symmetry.space_group_name_H-M   'P 1'
#
loop_
_entity.id
_entity.type
_entity.pdbx_description
1 polymer ?
#
loop_
_entity_poly.entity_id
_entity_poly.type
_entity_poly.pdbx_seq_one_letter_code
_entity_poly.pdbx_strand_id
1 'polypeptide(L)'
;EILHNCIKEKNYNHDEIVRILTTRSKAQLVATFYRFRDVYGTPITKILASDQHKDFVRALQIAIRCLKAPKKYLEKVLSDAIHKRGTDEDALTRVVVTRAERDLAEIKDIFY
;
A
#
# COMPACT_ATOMS: atom_id res chain seq x y z
N GLU A 1 -17.83 -3.43 -6.18
CA GLU A 1 -18.73 -4.33 -5.43
C GLU A 1 -17.99 -5.50 -4.80
N ILE A 2 -17.37 -6.41 -5.55
CA ILE A 2 -16.67 -7.60 -4.99
C ILE A 2 -15.69 -7.23 -3.84
N LEU A 3 -14.73 -6.34 -4.09
CA LEU A 3 -13.78 -5.89 -3.05
C LEU A 3 -14.48 -5.32 -1.81
N HIS A 4 -15.58 -4.61 -1.99
CA HIS A 4 -16.31 -4.00 -0.87
C HIS A 4 -17.02 -5.05 -0.02
N ASN A 5 -17.70 -6.00 -0.66
CA ASN A 5 -18.41 -7.06 0.02
C ASN A 5 -17.44 -7.93 0.83
N CYS A 6 -16.34 -8.39 0.22
CA CYS A 6 -15.34 -9.19 0.92
C CYS A 6 -14.73 -8.44 2.13
N ILE A 7 -14.42 -7.14 1.98
CA ILE A 7 -13.88 -6.32 3.08
C ILE A 7 -14.93 -6.08 4.17
N LYS A 8 -16.19 -5.82 3.80
CA LYS A 8 -17.30 -5.62 4.73
C LYS A 8 -17.58 -6.86 5.58
N GLU A 9 -17.51 -8.03 4.96
CA GLU A 9 -17.66 -9.34 5.62
C GLU A 9 -16.38 -9.79 6.35
N LYS A 10 -15.32 -8.96 6.33
CA LYS A 10 -14.00 -9.26 6.89
C LYS A 10 -13.35 -10.53 6.33
N ASN A 11 -13.76 -10.94 5.14
CA ASN A 11 -13.19 -12.06 4.40
C ASN A 11 -12.03 -11.57 3.53
N TYR A 12 -10.94 -11.17 4.20
CA TYR A 12 -9.82 -10.47 3.55
C TYR A 12 -8.99 -11.36 2.61
N ASN A 13 -8.93 -12.66 2.88
CA ASN A 13 -8.19 -13.65 2.11
C ASN A 13 -9.04 -14.33 1.03
N HIS A 14 -10.21 -13.79 0.72
CA HIS A 14 -11.07 -14.30 -0.36
C HIS A 14 -10.32 -14.30 -1.71
N ASP A 15 -10.44 -15.39 -2.47
CA ASP A 15 -9.71 -15.61 -3.73
C ASP A 15 -9.86 -14.46 -4.72
N GLU A 16 -11.05 -13.86 -4.81
CA GLU A 16 -11.29 -12.68 -5.63
C GLU A 16 -10.43 -11.46 -5.26
N ILE A 17 -10.15 -11.21 -3.97
CA ILE A 17 -9.24 -10.12 -3.57
C ILE A 17 -7.85 -10.40 -4.11
N VAL A 18 -7.36 -11.63 -3.92
CA VAL A 18 -6.03 -12.05 -4.37
C VAL A 18 -5.97 -11.96 -5.90
N ARG A 19 -6.93 -12.57 -6.60
CA ARG A 19 -7.05 -12.55 -8.06
C ARG A 19 -7.04 -11.14 -8.61
N ILE A 20 -7.81 -10.22 -8.04
CA ILE A 20 -7.86 -8.83 -8.51
C ILE A 20 -6.46 -8.19 -8.39
N LEU A 21 -5.83 -8.30 -7.21
CA LEU A 21 -4.55 -7.64 -6.94
C LEU A 21 -3.37 -8.24 -7.70
N THR A 22 -3.40 -9.53 -8.01
CA THR A 22 -2.27 -10.23 -8.66
C THR A 22 -2.39 -10.32 -10.18
N THR A 23 -3.61 -10.23 -10.74
CA THR A 23 -3.81 -10.46 -12.19
C THR A 23 -4.17 -9.19 -12.99
N ARG A 24 -4.65 -8.13 -12.35
CA ARG A 24 -5.04 -6.90 -13.06
C ARG A 24 -3.85 -5.98 -13.27
N SER A 25 -3.89 -5.20 -14.36
CA SER A 25 -2.86 -4.22 -14.64
C SER A 25 -2.85 -3.11 -13.58
N LYS A 26 -1.70 -2.50 -13.35
CA LYS A 26 -1.56 -1.41 -12.38
C LYS A 26 -2.52 -0.24 -12.66
N ALA A 27 -2.70 0.13 -13.93
CA ALA A 27 -3.62 1.18 -14.34
C ALA A 27 -5.07 0.84 -13.97
N GLN A 28 -5.50 -0.40 -14.24
CA GLN A 28 -6.83 -0.87 -13.88
C GLN A 28 -7.03 -0.94 -12.35
N LEU A 29 -6.03 -1.37 -11.60
CA LEU A 29 -6.06 -1.42 -10.14
C LEU A 29 -6.23 -0.02 -9.54
N VAL A 30 -5.46 0.95 -10.03
CA VAL A 30 -5.58 2.35 -9.62
C VAL A 30 -7.00 2.88 -9.89
N ALA A 31 -7.54 2.64 -11.10
CA ALA A 31 -8.91 3.02 -11.44
C ALA A 31 -9.94 2.34 -10.52
N THR A 32 -9.73 1.06 -10.19
CA THR A 32 -10.59 0.30 -9.27
C THR A 32 -10.58 0.93 -7.87
N PHE A 33 -9.42 1.31 -7.34
CA PHE A 33 -9.31 1.95 -6.03
C PHE A 33 -9.93 3.36 -5.99
N TYR A 34 -9.86 4.12 -7.09
CA TYR A 34 -10.56 5.40 -7.21
C TYR A 34 -12.07 5.19 -7.25
N ARG A 35 -12.56 4.30 -8.13
CA ARG A 35 -13.98 3.97 -8.21
C ARG A 35 -14.53 3.46 -6.88
N PHE A 36 -13.76 2.65 -6.15
CA PHE A 36 -14.11 2.20 -4.81
C PHE A 36 -14.34 3.40 -3.87
N ARG A 37 -13.41 4.35 -3.83
CA ARG A 37 -13.56 5.55 -3.01
C ARG A 37 -14.79 6.37 -3.43
N ASP A 38 -15.00 6.55 -4.72
CA ASP A 38 -16.07 7.40 -5.22
C ASP A 38 -17.46 6.80 -4.94
N VAL A 39 -17.58 5.46 -4.93
CA VAL A 39 -18.85 4.76 -4.61
C VAL A 39 -19.08 4.66 -3.10
N TYR A 40 -18.05 4.40 -2.29
CA TYR A 40 -18.19 4.11 -0.86
C TYR A 40 -17.76 5.27 0.06
N GLY A 41 -17.38 6.42 -0.51
CA GLY A 41 -16.97 7.64 0.20
C GLY A 41 -15.63 7.55 0.94
N THR A 42 -15.02 6.36 1.03
CA THR A 42 -13.82 6.11 1.84
C THR A 42 -12.76 5.32 1.06
N PRO A 43 -11.48 5.71 1.11
CA PRO A 43 -10.41 4.93 0.48
C PRO A 43 -10.31 3.52 1.07
N ILE A 44 -10.12 2.52 0.21
CA ILE A 44 -9.95 1.11 0.61
C ILE A 44 -8.89 0.92 1.71
N THR A 45 -7.77 1.65 1.65
CA THR A 45 -6.69 1.58 2.63
C THR A 45 -7.10 2.08 4.01
N LYS A 46 -8.09 2.98 4.11
CA LYS A 46 -8.60 3.50 5.39
C LYS A 46 -9.56 2.50 6.03
N ILE A 47 -10.35 1.77 5.23
CA ILE A 47 -11.22 0.70 5.73
C ILE A 47 -10.37 -0.44 6.30
N LEU A 48 -9.31 -0.85 5.59
CA LEU A 48 -8.40 -1.89 6.07
C LEU A 48 -7.61 -1.48 7.33
N ALA A 49 -7.54 -0.19 7.66
CA ALA A 49 -6.78 0.28 8.83
C ALA A 49 -7.41 -0.17 10.17
N SER A 50 -8.73 -0.44 10.21
CA SER A 50 -9.38 -0.91 11.44
C SER A 50 -8.89 -2.28 11.90
N ASP A 51 -8.54 -3.15 10.96
CA ASP A 51 -8.07 -4.51 11.21
C ASP A 51 -6.57 -4.70 10.89
N GLN A 52 -5.79 -3.60 10.86
CA GLN A 52 -4.35 -3.62 10.50
C GLN A 52 -3.46 -4.43 11.44
N HIS A 53 -3.96 -4.80 12.62
CA HIS A 53 -3.29 -5.68 13.57
C HIS A 53 -3.23 -7.13 13.08
N LYS A 54 -4.03 -7.50 12.07
CA LYS A 54 -3.96 -8.80 11.39
C LYS A 54 -2.92 -8.76 10.29
N ASP A 55 -1.98 -9.70 10.29
CA ASP A 55 -0.85 -9.70 9.36
C ASP A 55 -1.27 -9.68 7.89
N PHE A 56 -2.28 -10.47 7.53
CA PHE A 56 -2.78 -10.50 6.14
C PHE A 56 -3.40 -9.15 5.73
N VAL A 57 -4.14 -8.49 6.62
CA VAL A 57 -4.76 -7.17 6.35
C VAL A 57 -3.67 -6.11 6.19
N ARG A 58 -2.62 -6.18 7.02
CA ARG A 58 -1.45 -5.33 6.90
C ARG A 58 -0.74 -5.54 5.56
N ALA A 59 -0.50 -6.79 5.17
CA ALA A 59 0.10 -7.12 3.88
C ALA A 59 -0.74 -6.61 2.70
N LEU A 60 -2.07 -6.79 2.77
CA LEU A 60 -3.02 -6.29 1.78
C LEU A 60 -2.96 -4.76 1.64
N GLN A 61 -2.94 -4.05 2.77
CA GLN A 61 -2.84 -2.59 2.80
C GLN A 61 -1.51 -2.11 2.19
N ILE A 62 -0.40 -2.79 2.50
CA ILE A 62 0.92 -2.51 1.93
C ILE A 62 0.90 -2.73 0.41
N ALA A 63 0.38 -3.86 -0.06
CA ALA A 63 0.29 -4.17 -1.48
C ALA A 63 -0.48 -3.08 -2.24
N ILE A 64 -1.64 -2.66 -1.72
CA ILE A 64 -2.43 -1.58 -2.32
C ILE A 64 -1.66 -0.26 -2.36
N ARG A 65 -0.91 0.09 -1.30
CA ARG A 65 -0.07 1.31 -1.29
C ARG A 65 1.04 1.23 -2.34
N CYS A 66 1.74 0.10 -2.45
CA CYS A 66 2.76 -0.13 -3.47
C CYS A 66 2.22 -0.03 -4.89
N LEU A 67 1.02 -0.58 -5.13
CA LEU A 67 0.36 -0.55 -6.44
C LEU A 67 -0.15 0.86 -6.79
N LYS A 68 -0.70 1.58 -5.82
CA LYS A 68 -1.31 2.90 -6.05
C LYS A 68 -0.28 4.03 -6.12
N ALA A 69 0.65 4.07 -5.18
CA ALA A 69 1.60 5.17 -5.02
C ALA A 69 2.93 4.65 -4.43
N PRO A 70 3.75 3.93 -5.24
CA PRO A 70 4.95 3.26 -4.73
C PRO A 70 5.95 4.23 -4.09
N LYS A 71 6.14 5.43 -4.67
CA LYS A 71 7.07 6.44 -4.14
C LYS A 71 6.64 6.96 -2.78
N LYS A 72 5.34 7.24 -2.59
CA LYS A 72 4.77 7.61 -1.28
C LYS A 72 4.87 6.48 -0.25
N TYR A 73 4.74 5.23 -0.69
CA TYR A 73 4.95 4.10 0.22
C TYR A 73 6.41 4.01 0.66
N LEU A 74 7.36 4.15 -0.27
CA LEU A 74 8.79 4.08 0.02
C LEU A 74 9.27 5.26 0.88
N GLU A 75 8.77 6.47 0.63
CA GLU A 75 8.97 7.61 1.53
C GLU A 75 8.50 7.27 2.95
N LYS A 76 7.29 6.73 3.10
CA LYS A 76 6.80 6.32 4.42
C LYS A 76 7.68 5.26 5.08
N VAL A 77 8.22 4.31 4.31
CA VAL A 77 9.18 3.32 4.83
C VAL A 77 10.45 4.00 5.36
N LEU A 78 10.99 4.97 4.62
CA LEU A 78 12.15 5.77 5.08
C LEU A 78 11.82 6.61 6.31
N SER A 79 10.68 7.29 6.32
CA SER A 79 10.23 8.12 7.44
C SER A 79 10.01 7.28 8.70
N ASP A 80 9.37 6.11 8.56
CA ASP A 80 9.17 5.19 9.67
C ASP A 80 10.51 4.54 10.13
N ALA A 81 11.51 4.42 9.26
CA ALA A 81 12.84 3.88 9.59
C ALA A 81 13.73 4.89 10.32
N ILE A 82 13.62 6.19 9.98
CA ILE A 82 14.46 7.27 10.53
C ILE A 82 13.85 7.87 11.81
N HIS A 83 12.53 8.11 11.82
CA HIS A 83 11.88 8.90 12.89
C HIS A 83 11.45 8.08 14.12
N LYS A 84 11.64 6.76 14.10
CA LYS A 84 11.38 5.92 15.29
C LYS A 84 12.54 6.02 16.28
N ARG A 85 12.36 5.42 17.46
CA ARG A 85 13.44 5.35 18.46
C ARG A 85 14.51 4.40 17.92
N GLY A 86 15.65 4.96 17.51
CA GLY A 86 16.68 4.25 16.76
C GLY A 86 16.38 4.23 15.26
N THR A 87 17.30 3.66 14.48
CA THR A 87 17.16 3.59 13.01
C THR A 87 16.92 2.14 12.59
N ASP A 88 15.91 1.90 11.75
CA ASP A 88 15.77 0.62 11.04
C ASP A 88 16.71 0.62 9.82
N GLU A 89 17.98 0.26 10.07
CA GLU A 89 19.05 0.27 9.07
C GLU A 89 18.77 -0.67 7.89
N ASP A 90 18.07 -1.78 8.13
CA ASP A 90 17.71 -2.75 7.09
C ASP A 90 16.68 -2.16 6.13
N ALA A 91 15.64 -1.50 6.65
CA ALA A 91 14.65 -0.82 5.82
C ALA A 91 15.27 0.37 5.06
N LEU A 92 16.10 1.16 5.73
CA LEU A 92 16.80 2.31 5.14
C LEU A 92 17.71 1.85 3.99
N THR A 93 18.61 0.92 4.25
CA THR A 93 19.55 0.38 3.26
C THR A 93 18.82 -0.23 2.07
N ARG A 94 17.78 -1.04 2.32
CA ARG A 94 17.00 -1.68 1.25
C ARG A 94 16.36 -0.65 0.32
N VAL A 95 15.75 0.42 0.86
CA VAL A 95 15.12 1.44 0.02
C VAL A 95 16.16 2.26 -0.73
N VAL A 96 17.21 2.74 -0.07
CA VAL A 96 18.23 3.57 -0.71
C VAL A 96 18.93 2.80 -1.84
N VAL A 97 19.43 1.60 -1.56
CA VAL A 97 20.19 0.81 -2.54
C VAL A 97 19.33 0.39 -3.73
N THR A 98 18.11 -0.11 -3.50
CA THR A 98 17.27 -0.62 -4.61
C THR A 98 16.64 0.48 -5.47
N ARG A 99 16.59 1.73 -4.99
CA ARG A 99 15.94 2.86 -5.69
C ARG A 99 16.92 3.89 -6.22
N ALA A 100 18.20 3.84 -5.82
CA ALA A 100 19.24 4.81 -6.16
C ALA A 100 19.24 5.20 -7.65
N GLU A 101 19.21 4.19 -8.53
CA GLU A 101 19.30 4.39 -9.99
C GLU A 101 17.94 4.45 -10.70
N ARG A 102 16.83 4.52 -9.94
CA ARG A 102 15.47 4.44 -10.51
C ARG A 102 14.66 5.70 -10.26
N ASP A 103 14.40 6.01 -9.00
CA ASP A 103 13.48 7.09 -8.59
C ASP A 103 13.74 7.57 -7.16
N LEU A 104 14.94 7.31 -6.60
CA LEU A 104 15.29 7.78 -5.26
C LEU A 104 15.22 9.30 -5.14
N ALA A 105 15.59 10.04 -6.20
CA ALA A 105 15.46 11.50 -6.24
C ALA A 105 14.00 11.95 -6.02
N GLU A 106 13.05 11.31 -6.68
CA GLU A 106 11.63 11.63 -6.52
C GLU A 106 11.09 11.20 -5.15
N ILE A 107 11.60 10.09 -4.59
CA ILE A 107 11.24 9.67 -3.22
C ILE A 107 11.75 10.69 -2.21
N LYS A 108 12.98 11.20 -2.39
CA LYS A 108 13.56 12.27 -1.58
C LYS A 108 12.70 13.54 -1.64
N ASP A 109 12.23 13.93 -2.83
CA ASP A 109 11.39 15.13 -2.98
C ASP A 109 10.02 15.00 -2.31
N ILE A 110 9.51 13.78 -2.05
CA ILE A 110 8.27 13.55 -1.30
C ILE A 110 8.51 13.55 0.23
N PHE A 111 9.74 13.21 0.65
CA PHE A 111 10.11 13.13 2.05
C PHE A 111 10.21 14.51 2.73
N TYR A 112 10.55 15.54 1.96
CA TYR A 112 10.62 16.95 2.38
C TYR A 112 9.32 17.68 2.08
#